data_AF-A0A5B7AMM3-F1
#
_entry.id   AF-A0A5B7AMM3-F1
#
_cell.length_a   1.000
_cell.length_b   1.000
_cell.length_c   1.000
_cell.angle_alpha   90.00
_cell.angle_beta   90.00
_cell.angle_gamma   90.00
#
_symmetry.space_group_name_H-M   'P 1'
#
loop_
_entity.id
_entity.type
_entity.pdbx_description
1 polymer ?
#
loop_
_entity_poly.entity_id
_entity_poly.type
_entity_poly.pdbx_seq_one_letter_code
_entity_poly.pdbx_strand_id
1 'polypeptide(L)'
;MNPMNRMTSMSPVPFTSTTPPTWFPILRPALPLSGTFWEATNVHDRLKELRDTIDNAKAMQKELEMLIMIKDCNGSTEFADNGSNETSVHRLLKFFENNRINLVSQESHSLEAANAFISKLRAQLEPFKVVTDEKSPWEEKSAAVRLANNIQKSKRNKLWRKRKRKRIAETLAKECERFDQADQKADEWRAREIANVIAKSKVEKMKEIAKLKAKEERKILESELELVLIVEKLQELRSIRIQKLKKQGHFLPEEDDKFLERVRAAVEEEECQAMAAADTDAAKDAIATAEESRKIIQGHRPDLKDLSNNQGGNNDIKDQTTTSENKGDSNVVNDKDSEKQGLEGRGYGRTYDSVASLPIEFYHYYHGSKTDMGTLIEVRRTWDAYIRRGGSRIPGHWVQPPPPANEIWASYLVKPK
;
A
#
# COMPACT_ATOMS: atom_id res chain seq x y z
N MET A 1 86.25 0.42 -15.28
CA MET A 1 85.04 0.33 -14.44
C MET A 1 85.37 0.84 -13.04
N ASN A 2 84.34 1.18 -12.26
CA ASN A 2 84.33 1.88 -10.96
C ASN A 2 85.56 1.71 -10.04
N PRO A 3 86.13 2.80 -9.48
CA PRO A 3 86.93 2.74 -8.27
C PRO A 3 86.04 2.61 -7.03
N MET A 4 86.47 1.84 -6.03
CA MET A 4 85.80 1.77 -4.72
C MET A 4 86.35 2.79 -3.71
N ASN A 5 85.46 3.24 -2.84
CA ASN A 5 85.63 3.67 -1.45
C ASN A 5 87.05 4.08 -0.98
N ARG A 6 87.21 5.35 -0.59
CA ARG A 6 88.11 5.74 0.50
C ARG A 6 87.30 6.14 1.73
N MET A 7 87.37 5.34 2.78
CA MET A 7 87.31 5.87 4.14
C MET A 7 88.71 6.37 4.51
N THR A 8 88.80 7.55 5.11
CA THR A 8 90.04 8.02 5.78
C THR A 8 89.61 8.73 7.05
N SER A 9 90.07 8.26 8.21
CA SER A 9 89.87 8.95 9.48
C SER A 9 90.82 10.15 9.59
N MET A 10 90.36 11.21 10.26
CA MET A 10 91.20 12.34 10.68
C MET A 10 90.84 12.71 12.11
N SER A 11 91.86 13.04 12.91
CA SER A 11 91.75 13.35 14.33
C SER A 11 91.27 14.79 14.57
N PRO A 12 90.63 15.08 15.72
CA PRO A 12 90.28 16.45 16.09
C PRO A 12 91.53 17.26 16.45
N VAL A 13 91.58 18.51 15.98
CA VAL A 13 92.56 19.53 16.39
C VAL A 13 91.85 20.54 17.31
N PRO A 14 92.45 20.95 18.45
CA PRO A 14 91.81 21.83 19.44
C PRO A 14 92.05 23.33 19.18
N PHE A 15 91.56 24.16 20.11
CA PHE A 15 91.63 25.64 20.16
C PHE A 15 90.67 26.36 19.18
N THR A 16 90.02 27.49 19.51
CA THR A 16 89.93 28.23 20.79
C THR A 16 88.57 28.95 20.90
N SER A 17 88.26 29.47 22.09
CA SER A 17 87.02 30.21 22.38
C SER A 17 86.98 31.61 21.73
N THR A 18 85.96 31.86 20.91
CA THR A 18 85.47 33.21 20.56
C THR A 18 83.98 33.27 20.87
N THR A 19 83.55 34.30 21.61
CA THR A 19 82.14 34.50 21.97
C THR A 19 81.28 34.78 20.74
N PRO A 20 80.06 34.21 20.65
CA PRO A 20 79.13 34.53 19.56
C PRO A 20 78.67 36.00 19.65
N PRO A 21 78.34 36.64 18.52
CA PRO A 21 77.84 38.01 18.52
C PRO A 21 76.48 38.09 19.24
N THR A 22 76.29 39.14 20.03
CA THR A 22 75.06 39.36 20.80
C THR A 22 73.85 39.47 19.86
N TRP A 23 72.99 38.45 19.87
CA TRP A 23 71.70 38.53 19.18
C TRP A 23 70.85 39.58 19.88
N PHE A 24 70.69 40.75 19.23
CA PHE A 24 69.58 41.63 19.55
C PHE A 24 68.28 40.83 19.43
N PRO A 25 67.33 40.95 20.39
CA PRO A 25 66.05 40.28 20.26
C PRO A 25 65.33 40.83 19.04
N ILE A 26 65.29 40.04 17.97
CA ILE A 26 64.47 40.34 16.79
C ILE A 26 63.03 40.36 17.29
N LEU A 27 62.50 41.57 17.45
CA LEU A 27 61.07 41.79 17.64
C LEU A 27 60.37 41.11 16.47
N ARG A 28 59.70 39.98 16.75
CA ARG A 28 58.89 39.26 15.78
C ARG A 28 58.01 40.31 15.07
N PRO A 29 58.16 40.52 13.75
CA PRO A 29 57.34 41.49 13.04
C PRO A 29 55.88 41.19 13.34
N ALA A 30 55.12 42.20 13.75
CA ALA A 30 53.73 42.02 14.14
C ALA A 30 52.97 41.45 12.94
N LEU A 31 52.58 40.17 13.04
CA LEU A 31 51.81 39.49 12.01
C LEU A 31 50.52 40.31 11.78
N PRO A 32 50.25 40.79 10.55
CA PRO A 32 49.05 41.56 10.29
C PRO A 32 47.83 40.69 10.56
N LEU A 33 46.95 41.13 11.46
CA LEU A 33 45.79 40.34 11.89
C LEU A 33 44.73 40.15 10.77
N SER A 34 44.85 40.83 9.63
CA SER A 34 43.84 40.83 8.56
C SER A 34 43.61 39.47 7.89
N GLY A 35 44.51 38.51 8.07
CA GLY A 35 44.30 37.12 7.65
C GLY A 35 43.15 36.40 8.36
N THR A 36 42.78 36.81 9.58
CA THR A 36 41.72 36.14 10.38
C THR A 36 40.31 36.64 10.09
N PHE A 37 40.16 37.86 9.55
CA PHE A 37 38.85 38.44 9.24
C PHE A 37 38.05 37.56 8.27
N TRP A 38 38.72 37.02 7.25
CA TRP A 38 38.13 36.19 6.18
C TRP A 38 37.81 34.73 6.58
N GLU A 39 37.88 34.40 7.87
CA GLU A 39 37.40 33.11 8.37
C GLU A 39 35.85 33.05 8.39
N ALA A 40 35.29 31.87 8.16
CA ALA A 40 33.85 31.73 7.92
C ALA A 40 32.96 32.07 9.13
N THR A 41 33.45 31.91 10.36
CA THR A 41 32.82 32.40 11.60
C THR A 41 32.90 33.92 11.67
N ASN A 42 34.10 34.47 11.54
CA ASN A 42 34.38 35.88 11.78
C ASN A 42 33.64 36.78 10.76
N VAL A 43 33.57 36.36 9.49
CA VAL A 43 32.72 37.03 8.48
C VAL A 43 31.22 36.85 8.78
N HIS A 44 30.78 35.69 9.28
CA HIS A 44 29.37 35.47 9.63
C HIS A 44 28.93 36.40 10.77
N ASP A 45 29.71 36.47 11.84
CA ASP A 45 29.40 37.28 13.01
C ASP A 45 29.45 38.78 12.69
N ARG A 46 30.43 39.24 11.89
CA ARG A 46 30.45 40.63 11.40
C ARG A 46 29.29 40.97 10.47
N LEU A 47 28.86 40.04 9.60
CA LEU A 47 27.66 40.24 8.77
C LEU A 47 26.36 40.20 9.59
N LYS A 48 26.35 39.52 10.74
CA LYS A 48 25.25 39.57 11.71
C LYS A 48 25.22 40.91 12.44
N GLU A 49 26.32 41.33 13.06
CA GLU A 49 26.42 42.65 13.71
C GLU A 49 26.08 43.81 12.76
N LEU A 50 26.44 43.70 11.48
CA LEU A 50 26.11 44.68 10.44
C LEU A 50 24.60 44.67 10.14
N ARG A 51 23.97 43.50 10.02
CA ARG A 51 22.51 43.36 9.87
C ARG A 51 21.78 43.97 11.06
N ASP A 52 22.16 43.57 12.27
CA ASP A 52 21.55 44.05 13.51
C ASP A 52 21.68 45.59 13.61
N THR A 53 22.80 46.16 13.15
CA THR A 53 23.00 47.63 13.10
C THR A 53 22.19 48.30 11.99
N ILE A 54 22.04 47.68 10.82
CA ILE A 54 21.17 48.17 9.73
C ILE A 54 19.70 48.17 10.18
N ASP A 55 19.25 47.14 10.87
CA ASP A 55 17.84 47.03 11.28
C ASP A 55 17.52 47.99 12.44
N ASN A 56 18.47 48.27 13.35
CA ASN A 56 18.38 49.40 14.28
C ASN A 56 18.38 50.76 13.58
N ALA A 57 19.21 50.96 12.55
CA ALA A 57 19.24 52.21 11.79
C ALA A 57 17.92 52.47 11.03
N LYS A 58 17.24 51.43 10.54
CA LYS A 58 15.87 51.54 9.97
C LYS A 58 14.82 51.92 11.02
N ALA A 59 14.94 51.40 12.24
CA ALA A 59 14.04 51.79 13.34
C ALA A 59 14.23 53.28 13.68
N MET A 60 15.48 53.74 13.78
CA MET A 60 15.81 55.16 13.98
C MET A 60 15.35 56.05 12.81
N GLN A 61 15.45 55.56 11.56
CA GLN A 61 14.86 56.25 10.40
C GLN A 61 13.35 56.42 10.56
N LYS A 62 12.62 55.38 11.01
CA LYS A 62 11.17 55.47 11.24
C LYS A 62 10.80 56.39 12.41
N GLU A 63 11.63 56.46 13.44
CA GLU A 63 11.49 57.45 14.52
C GLU A 63 11.63 58.88 13.98
N LEU A 64 12.68 59.15 13.20
CA LEU A 64 12.91 60.46 12.58
C LEU A 64 11.79 60.85 11.58
N GLU A 65 11.30 59.91 10.78
CA GLU A 65 10.14 60.14 9.89
C GLU A 65 8.87 60.51 10.68
N MET A 66 8.62 59.88 11.83
CA MET A 66 7.50 60.26 12.70
C MET A 66 7.71 61.61 13.40
N LEU A 67 8.95 61.94 13.81
CA LEU A 67 9.29 63.24 14.40
C LEU A 67 9.07 64.38 13.40
N ILE A 68 9.41 64.18 12.12
CA ILE A 68 9.10 65.11 11.02
C ILE A 68 7.58 65.27 10.87
N MET A 69 6.82 64.17 10.82
CA MET A 69 5.35 64.24 10.75
C MET A 69 4.71 64.99 11.93
N ILE A 70 5.19 64.80 13.17
CA ILE A 70 4.71 65.59 14.33
C ILE A 70 4.99 67.09 14.13
N LYS A 71 6.18 67.43 13.63
CA LYS A 71 6.64 68.79 13.42
C LYS A 71 5.83 69.51 12.32
N ASP A 72 5.50 68.80 11.25
CA ASP A 72 4.68 69.30 10.14
C ASP A 72 3.19 69.40 10.52
N CYS A 73 2.63 68.40 11.22
CA CYS A 73 1.24 68.43 11.69
C CYS A 73 0.97 69.57 12.70
N ASN A 74 1.95 69.94 13.53
CA ASN A 74 1.83 71.09 14.42
C ASN A 74 1.68 72.44 13.68
N GLY A 75 1.85 72.49 12.35
CA GLY A 75 1.66 73.66 11.50
C GLY A 75 0.38 73.65 10.64
N SER A 76 -0.45 72.59 10.65
CA SER A 76 -1.62 72.47 9.76
C SER A 76 -2.86 71.98 10.49
N THR A 77 -4.01 72.60 10.22
CA THR A 77 -5.29 72.36 10.93
C THR A 77 -6.29 71.53 10.11
N GLU A 78 -5.88 70.99 8.95
CA GLU A 78 -6.75 70.17 8.09
C GLU A 78 -6.27 68.71 8.04
N PHE A 79 -6.99 67.84 8.76
CA PHE A 79 -6.74 66.40 8.79
C PHE A 79 -7.48 65.68 7.65
N ALA A 80 -6.72 65.14 6.70
CA ALA A 80 -7.22 64.21 5.69
C ALA A 80 -6.78 62.77 6.05
N ASP A 81 -7.77 61.88 6.25
CA ASP A 81 -7.60 60.52 6.77
C ASP A 81 -6.51 59.72 6.04
N ASN A 82 -5.48 59.33 6.79
CA ASN A 82 -4.51 58.32 6.38
C ASN A 82 -4.18 57.40 7.58
N GLY A 83 -5.24 56.89 8.23
CA GLY A 83 -5.30 56.46 9.63
C GLY A 83 -4.32 55.39 10.14
N SER A 84 -3.45 54.81 9.31
CA SER A 84 -2.39 53.88 9.76
C SER A 84 -1.20 54.60 10.40
N ASN A 85 -0.66 55.61 9.70
CA ASN A 85 0.50 56.37 10.19
C ASN A 85 0.07 57.35 11.29
N GLU A 86 -1.08 57.99 11.11
CA GLU A 86 -1.68 58.96 12.04
C GLU A 86 -1.90 58.36 13.44
N THR A 87 -2.46 57.15 13.51
CA THR A 87 -2.62 56.37 14.75
C THR A 87 -1.28 56.07 15.44
N SER A 88 -0.20 55.92 14.67
CA SER A 88 1.15 55.65 15.18
C SER A 88 1.86 56.92 15.65
N VAL A 89 1.70 58.03 14.92
CA VAL A 89 2.17 59.37 15.26
C VAL A 89 1.51 59.88 16.55
N HIS A 90 0.18 59.76 16.67
CA HIS A 90 -0.54 60.12 17.89
C HIS A 90 -0.07 59.27 19.10
N ARG A 91 0.23 57.98 18.89
CA ARG A 91 0.77 57.12 19.95
C ARG A 91 2.17 57.56 20.41
N LEU A 92 3.02 58.02 19.49
CA LEU A 92 4.34 58.56 19.81
C LEU A 92 4.25 59.90 20.57
N LEU A 93 3.38 60.81 20.12
CA LEU A 93 3.14 62.09 20.79
C LEU A 93 2.66 61.89 22.24
N LYS A 94 1.65 61.02 22.43
CA LYS A 94 1.14 60.64 23.76
C LYS A 94 2.19 59.95 24.64
N PHE A 95 3.15 59.24 24.04
CA PHE A 95 4.29 58.68 24.76
C PHE A 95 5.26 59.77 25.24
N PHE A 96 5.52 60.80 24.44
CA PHE A 96 6.34 61.94 24.87
C PHE A 96 5.66 62.76 25.99
N GLU A 97 4.35 63.01 25.88
CA GLU A 97 3.53 63.66 26.92
C GLU A 97 3.61 62.91 28.26
N ASN A 98 3.29 61.60 28.25
CA ASN A 98 3.29 60.75 29.45
C ASN A 98 4.66 60.74 30.16
N ASN A 99 5.75 60.74 29.39
CA ASN A 99 7.12 60.66 29.92
C ASN A 99 7.79 62.05 30.11
N ARG A 100 7.08 63.15 29.81
CA ARG A 100 7.60 64.53 29.83
C ARG A 100 8.85 64.74 28.96
N ILE A 101 8.95 64.02 27.85
CA ILE A 101 10.05 64.14 26.89
C ILE A 101 9.82 65.38 26.03
N ASN A 102 10.77 66.31 26.03
CA ASN A 102 10.72 67.48 25.15
C ASN A 102 11.11 67.08 23.72
N LEU A 103 10.23 67.39 22.76
CA LEU A 103 10.37 67.07 21.34
C LEU A 103 11.69 67.57 20.74
N VAL A 104 12.16 68.76 21.14
CA VAL A 104 13.40 69.36 20.63
C VAL A 104 14.64 68.60 21.14
N SER A 105 14.64 68.17 22.40
CA SER A 105 15.70 67.30 22.92
C SER A 105 15.65 65.91 22.27
N GLN A 106 14.46 65.34 22.04
CA GLN A 106 14.34 64.07 21.32
C GLN A 106 14.89 64.19 19.90
N GLU A 107 14.51 65.22 19.14
CA GLU A 107 15.04 65.49 17.79
C GLU A 107 16.57 65.53 17.78
N SER A 108 17.20 66.17 18.78
CA SER A 108 18.66 66.19 18.93
C SER A 108 19.27 64.82 19.26
N HIS A 109 18.65 64.03 20.15
CA HIS A 109 19.14 62.71 20.54
C HIS A 109 18.95 61.65 19.44
N SER A 110 17.82 61.68 18.72
CA SER A 110 17.57 60.79 17.57
C SER A 110 18.52 61.11 16.42
N LEU A 111 18.86 62.39 16.21
CA LEU A 111 19.85 62.82 15.22
C LEU A 111 21.29 62.46 15.64
N GLU A 112 21.65 62.57 16.92
CA GLU A 112 22.93 62.08 17.46
C GLU A 112 23.05 60.56 17.29
N ALA A 113 22.01 59.80 17.66
CA ALA A 113 21.95 58.35 17.51
C ALA A 113 22.06 57.94 16.03
N ALA A 114 21.39 58.64 15.11
CA ALA A 114 21.51 58.39 13.67
C ALA A 114 22.95 58.61 13.16
N ASN A 115 23.62 59.69 13.60
CA ASN A 115 25.04 59.93 13.27
C ASN A 115 25.98 58.87 13.86
N ALA A 116 25.68 58.38 15.08
CA ALA A 116 26.40 57.25 15.69
C ALA A 116 26.20 55.95 14.90
N PHE A 117 24.96 55.65 14.45
CA PHE A 117 24.68 54.50 13.58
C PHE A 117 25.40 54.62 12.23
N ILE A 118 25.36 55.78 11.56
CA ILE A 118 26.08 56.01 10.30
C ILE A 118 27.59 55.79 10.48
N SER A 119 28.16 56.28 11.57
CA SER A 119 29.59 56.12 11.90
C SER A 119 29.95 54.65 12.17
N LYS A 120 29.11 53.93 12.93
CA LYS A 120 29.26 52.49 13.18
C LYS A 120 29.14 51.67 11.89
N LEU A 121 28.19 51.99 11.02
CA LEU A 121 28.01 51.32 9.72
C LEU A 121 29.24 51.52 8.81
N ARG A 122 29.84 52.72 8.76
CA ARG A 122 31.12 52.93 8.06
C ARG A 122 32.22 52.02 8.62
N ALA A 123 32.40 52.00 9.95
CA ALA A 123 33.42 51.18 10.61
C ALA A 123 33.21 49.67 10.38
N GLN A 124 31.96 49.20 10.34
CA GLN A 124 31.63 47.80 10.04
C GLN A 124 31.81 47.43 8.56
N LEU A 125 31.70 48.40 7.64
CA LEU A 125 31.91 48.21 6.21
C LEU A 125 33.38 48.32 5.79
N GLU A 126 34.22 49.00 6.58
CA GLU A 126 35.64 49.23 6.29
C GLU A 126 36.41 47.95 5.92
N PRO A 127 36.30 46.81 6.64
CA PRO A 127 37.03 45.58 6.30
C PRO A 127 36.57 44.93 4.98
N PHE A 128 35.36 45.24 4.49
CA PHE A 128 34.85 44.70 3.24
C PHE A 128 35.35 45.49 2.01
N LYS A 129 35.84 46.72 2.18
CA LYS A 129 36.39 47.56 1.09
C LYS A 129 37.55 46.88 0.35
N VAL A 130 38.27 45.99 1.02
CA VAL A 130 39.36 45.15 0.50
C VAL A 130 38.97 44.38 -0.79
N VAL A 131 37.69 44.07 -0.95
CA VAL A 131 37.15 43.38 -2.14
C VAL A 131 36.94 44.33 -3.32
N THR A 132 36.70 45.62 -3.06
CA THR A 132 36.39 46.65 -4.07
C THR A 132 37.56 47.58 -4.40
N ASP A 133 38.52 47.73 -3.49
CA ASP A 133 39.69 48.59 -3.69
C ASP A 133 40.81 47.87 -4.44
N GLU A 134 41.25 48.45 -5.55
CA GLU A 134 42.36 47.92 -6.35
C GLU A 134 43.69 47.89 -5.59
N LYS A 135 43.91 48.82 -4.65
CA LYS A 135 45.19 48.99 -3.93
C LYS A 135 45.39 48.03 -2.75
N SER A 136 44.33 47.41 -2.24
CA SER A 136 44.37 46.54 -1.06
C SER A 136 45.23 45.28 -1.26
N PRO A 137 45.86 44.73 -0.20
CA PRO A 137 46.81 43.61 -0.30
C PRO A 137 46.26 42.35 -0.99
N TRP A 138 47.14 41.63 -1.70
CA TRP A 138 46.75 40.44 -2.47
C TRP A 138 46.43 39.26 -1.53
N GLU A 139 47.05 39.20 -0.36
CA GLU A 139 46.83 38.18 0.67
C GLU A 139 45.36 38.15 1.09
N GLU A 140 44.79 39.31 1.40
CA GLU A 140 43.42 39.47 1.88
C GLU A 140 42.40 39.21 0.76
N LYS A 141 42.68 39.72 -0.45
CA LYS A 141 41.91 39.39 -1.66
C LYS A 141 41.89 37.88 -1.93
N SER A 142 43.02 37.19 -1.75
CA SER A 142 43.10 35.74 -1.88
C SER A 142 42.27 35.02 -0.80
N ALA A 143 42.23 35.56 0.42
CA ALA A 143 41.45 35.00 1.52
C ALA A 143 39.93 35.16 1.27
N ALA A 144 39.49 36.32 0.81
CA ALA A 144 38.10 36.55 0.38
C ALA A 144 37.67 35.59 -0.74
N VAL A 145 38.51 35.42 -1.77
CA VAL A 145 38.26 34.47 -2.88
C VAL A 145 38.24 33.02 -2.40
N ARG A 146 39.11 32.64 -1.45
CA ARG A 146 39.10 31.30 -0.81
C ARG A 146 37.81 31.07 -0.01
N LEU A 147 37.33 32.06 0.75
CA LEU A 147 36.07 31.99 1.48
C LEU A 147 34.88 31.80 0.52
N ALA A 148 34.79 32.62 -0.53
CA ALA A 148 33.73 32.52 -1.54
C ALA A 148 33.70 31.13 -2.22
N ASN A 149 34.88 30.62 -2.60
CA ASN A 149 35.01 29.27 -3.16
C ASN A 149 34.61 28.18 -2.17
N ASN A 150 34.97 28.30 -0.88
CA ASN A 150 34.56 27.36 0.16
C ASN A 150 33.03 27.36 0.37
N ILE A 151 32.39 28.53 0.36
CA ILE A 151 30.92 28.67 0.44
C ILE A 151 30.26 28.03 -0.79
N GLN A 152 30.79 28.25 -2.00
CA GLN A 152 30.24 27.65 -3.21
C GLN A 152 30.46 26.11 -3.25
N LYS A 153 31.61 25.63 -2.77
CA LYS A 153 31.93 24.20 -2.62
C LYS A 153 31.02 23.52 -1.58
N SER A 154 30.73 24.17 -0.46
CA SER A 154 29.82 23.64 0.57
C SER A 154 28.37 23.57 0.06
N LYS A 155 27.88 24.60 -0.64
CA LYS A 155 26.57 24.59 -1.33
C LYS A 155 26.46 23.43 -2.33
N ARG A 156 27.46 23.27 -3.23
CA ARG A 156 27.53 22.16 -4.20
C ARG A 156 27.53 20.79 -3.49
N ASN A 157 28.33 20.62 -2.44
CA ASN A 157 28.42 19.38 -1.67
C ASN A 157 27.11 19.05 -0.93
N LYS A 158 26.42 20.04 -0.32
CA LYS A 158 25.11 19.86 0.33
C LYS A 158 24.05 19.34 -0.66
N LEU A 159 24.00 19.90 -1.88
CA LEU A 159 23.13 19.42 -2.95
C LEU A 159 23.50 18.02 -3.44
N TRP A 160 24.79 17.73 -3.65
CA TRP A 160 25.27 16.41 -4.05
C TRP A 160 24.94 15.33 -3.00
N ARG A 161 25.13 15.59 -1.70
CA ARG A 161 24.73 14.68 -0.61
C ARG A 161 23.21 14.44 -0.61
N LYS A 162 22.38 15.47 -0.84
CA LYS A 162 20.91 15.30 -0.96
C LYS A 162 20.55 14.39 -2.14
N ARG A 163 21.18 14.59 -3.31
CA ARG A 163 21.00 13.73 -4.50
C ARG A 163 21.51 12.29 -4.30
N LYS A 164 22.64 12.09 -3.60
CA LYS A 164 23.15 10.75 -3.27
C LYS A 164 22.19 10.01 -2.33
N ARG A 165 21.72 10.66 -1.26
CA ARG A 165 20.72 10.06 -0.35
C ARG A 165 19.39 9.75 -1.04
N LYS A 166 18.87 10.64 -1.91
CA LYS A 166 17.65 10.37 -2.68
C LYS A 166 17.79 9.10 -3.53
N ARG A 167 18.89 8.95 -4.27
CA ARG A 167 19.16 7.74 -5.08
C ARG A 167 19.29 6.46 -4.27
N ILE A 168 19.89 6.51 -3.08
CA ILE A 168 19.99 5.35 -2.18
C ILE A 168 18.61 4.96 -1.64
N ALA A 169 17.78 5.94 -1.25
CA ALA A 169 16.40 5.68 -0.85
C ALA A 169 15.55 5.14 -2.01
N GLU A 170 15.75 5.63 -3.24
CA GLU A 170 15.09 5.14 -4.46
C GLU A 170 15.50 3.70 -4.81
N THR A 171 16.74 3.29 -4.55
CA THR A 171 17.16 1.89 -4.74
C THR A 171 16.60 0.97 -3.66
N LEU A 172 16.59 1.41 -2.39
CA LEU A 172 16.04 0.63 -1.29
C LEU A 172 14.51 0.48 -1.38
N ALA A 173 13.79 1.52 -1.78
CA ALA A 173 12.34 1.45 -2.03
C ALA A 173 12.02 0.40 -3.11
N LYS A 174 12.75 0.42 -4.23
CA LYS A 174 12.65 -0.58 -5.31
C LYS A 174 13.08 -1.99 -4.93
N GLU A 175 13.75 -2.16 -3.78
CA GLU A 175 14.12 -3.45 -3.22
C GLU A 175 13.00 -3.96 -2.30
N CYS A 176 12.44 -3.10 -1.46
CA CYS A 176 11.21 -3.37 -0.69
C CYS A 176 10.05 -3.75 -1.61
N GLU A 177 9.78 -2.94 -2.64
CA GLU A 177 8.75 -3.19 -3.66
C GLU A 177 8.88 -4.58 -4.34
N ARG A 178 10.09 -5.16 -4.39
CA ARG A 178 10.32 -6.52 -4.94
C ARG A 178 10.03 -7.62 -3.93
N PHE A 179 10.32 -7.40 -2.66
CA PHE A 179 9.94 -8.30 -1.58
C PHE A 179 8.41 -8.30 -1.41
N ASP A 180 7.78 -7.12 -1.37
CA ASP A 180 6.31 -6.99 -1.33
C ASP A 180 5.64 -7.75 -2.50
N GLN A 181 6.20 -7.64 -3.72
CA GLN A 181 5.74 -8.38 -4.90
C GLN A 181 6.05 -9.88 -4.88
N ALA A 182 7.00 -10.35 -4.06
CA ALA A 182 7.31 -11.77 -3.89
C ALA A 182 6.35 -12.39 -2.87
N ASP A 183 6.13 -11.70 -1.75
CA ASP A 183 5.20 -12.11 -0.70
C ASP A 183 3.75 -12.12 -1.20
N GLN A 184 3.32 -11.10 -1.96
CA GLN A 184 2.01 -11.11 -2.64
C GLN A 184 1.83 -12.34 -3.54
N LYS A 185 2.85 -12.71 -4.33
CA LYS A 185 2.80 -13.90 -5.19
C LYS A 185 2.79 -15.21 -4.39
N ALA A 186 3.47 -15.25 -3.24
CA ALA A 186 3.45 -16.40 -2.35
C ALA A 186 2.08 -16.58 -1.69
N ASP A 187 1.44 -15.49 -1.24
CA ASP A 187 0.10 -15.52 -0.64
C ASP A 187 -0.99 -15.77 -1.68
N GLU A 188 -0.88 -15.21 -2.90
CA GLU A 188 -1.73 -15.61 -4.03
C GLU A 188 -1.61 -17.12 -4.32
N TRP A 189 -0.39 -17.67 -4.34
CA TRP A 189 -0.17 -19.10 -4.58
C TRP A 189 -0.76 -19.97 -3.45
N ARG A 190 -0.59 -19.57 -2.18
CA ARG A 190 -1.21 -20.23 -1.03
C ARG A 190 -2.74 -20.19 -1.13
N ALA A 191 -3.33 -19.03 -1.46
CA ALA A 191 -4.77 -18.89 -1.62
C ALA A 191 -5.32 -19.79 -2.75
N ARG A 192 -4.60 -19.89 -3.87
CA ARG A 192 -4.94 -20.80 -4.98
C ARG A 192 -4.89 -22.28 -4.53
N GLU A 193 -3.86 -22.72 -3.82
CA GLU A 193 -3.81 -24.14 -3.41
C GLU A 193 -4.79 -24.47 -2.28
N ILE A 194 -5.06 -23.55 -1.36
CA ILE A 194 -6.17 -23.67 -0.40
C ILE A 194 -7.51 -23.82 -1.14
N ALA A 195 -7.76 -23.00 -2.16
CA ALA A 195 -8.95 -23.13 -3.01
C ALA A 195 -8.99 -24.46 -3.77
N ASN A 196 -7.86 -24.93 -4.30
CA ASN A 196 -7.75 -26.25 -4.96
C ASN A 196 -8.08 -27.40 -4.01
N VAL A 197 -7.57 -27.38 -2.76
CA VAL A 197 -7.85 -28.39 -1.74
C VAL A 197 -9.32 -28.38 -1.33
N ILE A 198 -9.91 -27.19 -1.13
CA ILE A 198 -11.35 -27.04 -0.84
C ILE A 198 -12.20 -27.55 -2.01
N ALA A 199 -11.81 -27.28 -3.26
CA ALA A 199 -12.51 -27.76 -4.45
C ALA A 199 -12.43 -29.29 -4.60
N LYS A 200 -11.25 -29.89 -4.41
CA LYS A 200 -11.05 -31.35 -4.39
C LYS A 200 -11.96 -32.01 -3.35
N SER A 201 -11.95 -31.52 -2.10
CA SER A 201 -12.78 -32.04 -1.01
C SER A 201 -14.29 -31.89 -1.27
N LYS A 202 -14.73 -30.80 -1.91
CA LYS A 202 -16.13 -30.64 -2.34
C LYS A 202 -16.52 -31.68 -3.40
N VAL A 203 -15.67 -31.91 -4.40
CA VAL A 203 -15.91 -32.92 -5.46
C VAL A 203 -15.92 -34.34 -4.89
N GLU A 204 -15.07 -34.64 -3.91
CA GLU A 204 -15.06 -35.93 -3.21
C GLU A 204 -16.37 -36.17 -2.44
N LYS A 205 -16.82 -35.19 -1.64
CA LYS A 205 -18.10 -35.25 -0.93
C LYS A 205 -19.29 -35.39 -1.89
N MET A 206 -19.27 -34.71 -3.04
CA MET A 206 -20.30 -34.88 -4.08
C MET A 206 -20.29 -36.29 -4.67
N LYS A 207 -19.11 -36.90 -4.89
CA LYS A 207 -18.99 -38.31 -5.32
C LYS A 207 -19.48 -39.30 -4.27
N GLU A 208 -19.29 -39.00 -2.98
CA GLU A 208 -19.83 -39.81 -1.88
C GLU A 208 -21.36 -39.74 -1.83
N ILE A 209 -21.94 -38.54 -1.91
CA ILE A 209 -23.40 -38.33 -1.97
C ILE A 209 -24.00 -39.06 -3.19
N ALA A 210 -23.38 -38.95 -4.37
CA ALA A 210 -23.82 -39.67 -5.56
C ALA A 210 -23.76 -41.21 -5.41
N LYS A 211 -22.69 -41.73 -4.78
CA LYS A 211 -22.57 -43.17 -4.45
C LYS A 211 -23.60 -43.64 -3.42
N LEU A 212 -24.06 -42.77 -2.51
CA LEU A 212 -25.12 -43.10 -1.56
C LEU A 212 -26.48 -43.14 -2.26
N LYS A 213 -26.83 -42.12 -3.06
CA LYS A 213 -28.07 -42.09 -3.85
C LYS A 213 -28.20 -43.30 -4.78
N ALA A 214 -27.16 -43.61 -5.56
CA ALA A 214 -27.18 -44.76 -6.46
C ALA A 214 -27.30 -46.12 -5.74
N LYS A 215 -26.91 -46.21 -4.45
CA LYS A 215 -27.16 -47.40 -3.60
C LYS A 215 -28.58 -47.44 -3.04
N GLU A 216 -29.18 -46.29 -2.79
CA GLU A 216 -30.55 -46.13 -2.29
C GLU A 216 -31.57 -46.42 -3.41
N GLU A 217 -31.40 -45.78 -4.57
CA GLU A 217 -32.13 -46.06 -5.81
C GLU A 217 -32.06 -47.54 -6.20
N ARG A 218 -30.88 -48.17 -6.11
CA ARG A 218 -30.73 -49.62 -6.36
C ARG A 218 -31.56 -50.47 -5.38
N LYS A 219 -31.61 -50.13 -4.09
CA LYS A 219 -32.42 -50.87 -3.11
C LYS A 219 -33.92 -50.74 -3.38
N ILE A 220 -34.36 -49.54 -3.78
CA ILE A 220 -35.76 -49.30 -4.14
C ILE A 220 -36.12 -50.20 -5.33
N LEU A 221 -35.35 -50.15 -6.42
CA LEU A 221 -35.55 -51.01 -7.60
C LEU A 221 -35.47 -52.51 -7.28
N GLU A 222 -34.61 -52.93 -6.35
CA GLU A 222 -34.49 -54.32 -5.88
C GLU A 222 -35.77 -54.78 -5.15
N SER A 223 -36.36 -53.91 -4.30
CA SER A 223 -37.65 -54.18 -3.63
C SER A 223 -38.87 -54.08 -4.56
N GLU A 224 -38.84 -53.20 -5.57
CA GLU A 224 -39.87 -53.12 -6.60
C GLU A 224 -39.87 -54.38 -7.47
N LEU A 225 -38.69 -54.91 -7.83
CA LEU A 225 -38.54 -56.15 -8.57
C LEU A 225 -39.03 -57.36 -7.76
N GLU A 226 -38.73 -57.42 -6.46
CA GLU A 226 -39.28 -58.44 -5.56
C GLU A 226 -40.83 -58.40 -5.52
N LEU A 227 -41.42 -57.20 -5.42
CA LEU A 227 -42.88 -57.03 -5.47
C LEU A 227 -43.47 -57.47 -6.82
N VAL A 228 -42.85 -57.12 -7.95
CA VAL A 228 -43.28 -57.56 -9.29
C VAL A 228 -43.21 -59.08 -9.42
N LEU A 229 -42.16 -59.72 -8.90
CA LEU A 229 -42.02 -61.18 -8.89
C LEU A 229 -43.13 -61.86 -8.05
N ILE A 230 -43.48 -61.28 -6.89
CA ILE A 230 -44.61 -61.76 -6.08
C ILE A 230 -45.93 -61.61 -6.85
N VAL A 231 -46.15 -60.49 -7.54
CA VAL A 231 -47.36 -60.27 -8.35
C VAL A 231 -47.44 -61.26 -9.52
N GLU A 232 -46.34 -61.53 -10.23
CA GLU A 232 -46.30 -62.55 -11.29
C GLU A 232 -46.69 -63.94 -10.75
N LYS A 233 -46.13 -64.36 -9.60
CA LYS A 233 -46.45 -65.64 -8.98
C LYS A 233 -47.90 -65.71 -8.47
N LEU A 234 -48.48 -64.59 -8.03
CA LEU A 234 -49.91 -64.50 -7.72
C LEU A 234 -50.79 -64.56 -8.99
N GLN A 235 -50.33 -64.02 -10.13
CA GLN A 235 -51.02 -64.14 -11.42
C GLN A 235 -50.96 -65.57 -11.98
N GLU A 236 -49.83 -66.28 -11.82
CA GLU A 236 -49.73 -67.72 -12.12
C GLU A 236 -50.72 -68.53 -11.27
N LEU A 237 -50.75 -68.31 -9.94
CA LEU A 237 -51.67 -68.97 -9.03
C LEU A 237 -53.15 -68.64 -9.33
N ARG A 238 -53.46 -67.39 -9.68
CA ARG A 238 -54.80 -66.98 -10.18
C ARG A 238 -55.14 -67.76 -11.45
N SER A 239 -54.22 -67.83 -12.42
CA SER A 239 -54.41 -68.55 -13.70
C SER A 239 -54.65 -70.05 -13.50
N ILE A 240 -53.90 -70.70 -12.61
CA ILE A 240 -54.09 -72.12 -12.24
C ILE A 240 -55.46 -72.32 -11.56
N ARG A 241 -55.86 -71.41 -10.67
CA ARG A 241 -57.18 -71.46 -10.00
C ARG A 241 -58.33 -71.25 -10.99
N ILE A 242 -58.19 -70.34 -11.94
CA ILE A 242 -59.14 -70.12 -13.05
C ILE A 242 -59.27 -71.38 -13.90
N GLN A 243 -58.15 -71.97 -14.34
CA GLN A 243 -58.18 -73.21 -15.13
C GLN A 243 -58.83 -74.37 -14.37
N LYS A 244 -58.63 -74.45 -13.04
CA LYS A 244 -59.33 -75.42 -12.19
C LYS A 244 -60.83 -75.16 -12.14
N LEU A 245 -61.25 -73.90 -11.94
CA LEU A 245 -62.67 -73.51 -11.89
C LEU A 245 -63.38 -73.73 -13.24
N LYS A 246 -62.73 -73.39 -14.37
CA LYS A 246 -63.26 -73.66 -15.73
C LYS A 246 -63.38 -75.17 -15.99
N LYS A 247 -62.42 -75.99 -15.54
CA LYS A 247 -62.53 -77.47 -15.54
C LYS A 247 -63.63 -78.02 -14.61
N GLN A 248 -64.12 -77.23 -13.66
CA GLN A 248 -65.25 -77.55 -12.80
C GLN A 248 -66.59 -76.96 -13.31
N GLY A 249 -66.60 -76.33 -14.50
CA GLY A 249 -67.81 -75.78 -15.12
C GLY A 249 -68.15 -74.34 -14.74
N HIS A 250 -67.29 -73.64 -13.99
CA HIS A 250 -67.51 -72.23 -13.65
C HIS A 250 -66.96 -71.31 -14.76
N PHE A 251 -67.84 -70.44 -15.28
CA PHE A 251 -67.50 -69.36 -16.23
C PHE A 251 -67.05 -68.11 -15.47
N LEU A 252 -66.13 -67.31 -16.03
CA LEU A 252 -65.59 -66.10 -15.36
C LEU A 252 -65.52 -64.92 -16.36
N PRO A 253 -66.34 -63.86 -16.17
CA PRO A 253 -66.45 -62.76 -17.14
C PRO A 253 -65.11 -62.11 -17.51
N GLU A 254 -64.34 -61.61 -16.53
CA GLU A 254 -63.11 -60.82 -16.73
C GLU A 254 -61.96 -61.54 -17.46
N GLU A 255 -62.07 -62.85 -17.74
CA GLU A 255 -61.08 -63.58 -18.55
C GLU A 255 -61.69 -64.34 -19.75
N ASP A 256 -63.01 -64.35 -19.90
CA ASP A 256 -63.72 -64.91 -21.06
C ASP A 256 -64.24 -63.83 -22.03
N ASP A 257 -63.79 -62.58 -21.89
CA ASP A 257 -63.99 -61.51 -22.88
C ASP A 257 -63.61 -61.96 -24.30
N LYS A 258 -62.57 -62.79 -24.46
CA LYS A 258 -62.18 -63.38 -25.77
C LYS A 258 -63.21 -64.34 -26.36
N PHE A 259 -64.27 -64.71 -25.63
CA PHE A 259 -65.45 -65.37 -26.19
C PHE A 259 -66.49 -64.32 -26.59
N LEU A 260 -66.79 -63.34 -25.73
CA LEU A 260 -67.73 -62.25 -26.02
C LEU A 260 -67.30 -61.39 -27.22
N GLU A 261 -65.99 -61.16 -27.37
CA GLU A 261 -65.34 -60.46 -28.48
C GLU A 261 -65.41 -61.29 -29.78
N ARG A 262 -65.26 -62.62 -29.71
CA ARG A 262 -65.46 -63.50 -30.88
C ARG A 262 -66.92 -63.68 -31.27
N VAL A 263 -67.85 -63.67 -30.31
CA VAL A 263 -69.29 -63.63 -30.58
C VAL A 263 -69.65 -62.30 -31.24
N ARG A 264 -69.13 -61.17 -30.74
CA ARG A 264 -69.32 -59.84 -31.34
C ARG A 264 -68.75 -59.78 -32.74
N ALA A 265 -67.51 -60.22 -32.96
CA ALA A 265 -66.88 -60.25 -34.28
C ALA A 265 -67.60 -61.20 -35.25
N ALA A 266 -68.16 -62.32 -34.78
CA ALA A 266 -68.94 -63.22 -35.64
C ALA A 266 -70.30 -62.61 -36.04
N VAL A 267 -70.96 -61.86 -35.15
CA VAL A 267 -72.17 -61.08 -35.47
C VAL A 267 -71.83 -59.93 -36.43
N GLU A 268 -70.72 -59.23 -36.21
CA GLU A 268 -70.24 -58.12 -37.05
C GLU A 268 -69.78 -58.65 -38.43
N GLU A 269 -69.26 -59.88 -38.52
CA GLU A 269 -68.99 -60.59 -39.78
C GLU A 269 -70.28 -61.06 -40.47
N GLU A 270 -71.28 -61.54 -39.73
CA GLU A 270 -72.60 -61.90 -40.26
C GLU A 270 -73.34 -60.66 -40.81
N GLU A 271 -73.29 -59.52 -40.12
CA GLU A 271 -73.80 -58.24 -40.61
C GLU A 271 -73.03 -57.76 -41.85
N CYS A 272 -71.70 -57.91 -41.88
CA CYS A 272 -70.90 -57.62 -43.08
C CYS A 272 -71.24 -58.54 -44.27
N GLN A 273 -71.50 -59.84 -44.03
CA GLN A 273 -71.93 -60.78 -45.06
C GLN A 273 -73.36 -60.51 -45.54
N ALA A 274 -74.26 -60.08 -44.65
CA ALA A 274 -75.61 -59.63 -45.01
C ALA A 274 -75.58 -58.34 -45.84
N MET A 275 -74.71 -57.37 -45.49
CA MET A 275 -74.46 -56.18 -46.32
C MET A 275 -73.89 -56.56 -47.69
N ALA A 276 -72.90 -57.46 -47.75
CA ALA A 276 -72.35 -57.92 -49.03
C ALA A 276 -73.39 -58.66 -49.89
N ALA A 277 -74.26 -59.48 -49.28
CA ALA A 277 -75.36 -60.12 -49.98
C ALA A 277 -76.33 -59.07 -50.55
N ALA A 278 -76.75 -58.10 -49.73
CA ALA A 278 -77.61 -56.98 -50.14
C ALA A 278 -76.98 -56.13 -51.24
N ASP A 279 -75.68 -55.83 -51.19
CA ASP A 279 -74.95 -55.14 -52.26
C ASP A 279 -74.89 -55.99 -53.54
N THR A 280 -74.77 -57.32 -53.46
CA THR A 280 -74.84 -58.16 -54.68
C THR A 280 -76.24 -58.24 -55.27
N ASP A 281 -77.31 -58.20 -54.47
CA ASP A 281 -78.69 -58.12 -54.98
C ASP A 281 -79.00 -56.72 -55.52
N ALA A 282 -78.58 -55.65 -54.85
CA ALA A 282 -78.64 -54.29 -55.38
C ALA A 282 -77.82 -54.13 -56.68
N ALA A 283 -76.69 -54.83 -56.82
CA ALA A 283 -75.93 -54.88 -58.07
C ALA A 283 -76.63 -55.71 -59.16
N LYS A 284 -77.33 -56.81 -58.82
CA LYS A 284 -78.16 -57.57 -59.77
C LYS A 284 -79.35 -56.73 -60.24
N ASP A 285 -80.03 -56.03 -59.33
CA ASP A 285 -81.13 -55.12 -59.65
C ASP A 285 -80.64 -53.91 -60.47
N ALA A 286 -79.46 -53.36 -60.17
CA ALA A 286 -78.82 -52.34 -60.98
C ALA A 286 -78.45 -52.85 -62.39
N ILE A 287 -78.00 -54.11 -62.52
CA ILE A 287 -77.74 -54.75 -63.81
C ILE A 287 -79.06 -54.99 -64.58
N ALA A 288 -80.11 -55.50 -63.93
CA ALA A 288 -81.43 -55.68 -64.54
C ALA A 288 -82.00 -54.34 -65.02
N THR A 289 -81.92 -53.29 -64.19
CA THR A 289 -82.31 -51.91 -64.55
C THR A 289 -81.44 -51.36 -65.68
N ALA A 290 -80.15 -51.70 -65.74
CA ALA A 290 -79.24 -51.34 -66.83
C ALA A 290 -79.46 -52.14 -68.13
N GLU A 291 -80.12 -53.30 -68.08
CA GLU A 291 -80.53 -54.08 -69.26
C GLU A 291 -81.92 -53.67 -69.77
N GLU A 292 -82.87 -53.33 -68.89
CA GLU A 292 -84.15 -52.73 -69.29
C GLU A 292 -83.96 -51.34 -69.93
N SER A 293 -83.14 -50.47 -69.31
CA SER A 293 -82.88 -49.11 -69.83
C SER A 293 -82.11 -49.10 -71.17
N ARG A 294 -81.45 -50.20 -71.56
CA ARG A 294 -80.79 -50.32 -72.88
C ARG A 294 -81.74 -50.39 -74.08
N LYS A 295 -83.06 -50.36 -73.88
CA LYS A 295 -84.06 -50.29 -74.97
C LYS A 295 -84.67 -48.92 -75.23
N ILE A 296 -84.45 -47.90 -74.39
CA ILE A 296 -85.19 -46.61 -74.50
C ILE A 296 -84.27 -45.37 -74.45
N ILE A 297 -84.05 -44.78 -75.63
CA ILE A 297 -83.88 -43.34 -75.90
C ILE A 297 -82.69 -42.59 -75.23
N GLN A 298 -81.52 -42.73 -75.86
CA GLN A 298 -80.79 -41.64 -76.51
C GLN A 298 -81.26 -40.17 -76.25
N GLY A 299 -80.63 -39.40 -75.33
CA GLY A 299 -80.89 -37.95 -75.20
C GLY A 299 -80.06 -37.12 -74.19
N HIS A 300 -79.31 -36.14 -74.71
CA HIS A 300 -78.93 -34.81 -74.14
C HIS A 300 -78.30 -34.63 -72.72
N ARG A 301 -76.99 -34.30 -72.68
CA ARG A 301 -76.35 -32.99 -72.33
C ARG A 301 -77.12 -31.99 -71.39
N PRO A 302 -76.44 -31.06 -70.65
CA PRO A 302 -75.38 -31.10 -69.60
C PRO A 302 -75.94 -30.58 -68.22
N ASP A 303 -75.25 -30.13 -67.14
CA ASP A 303 -74.19 -29.09 -67.02
C ASP A 303 -73.73 -28.79 -65.54
N LEU A 304 -72.57 -28.13 -65.42
CA LEU A 304 -72.14 -27.09 -64.44
C LEU A 304 -72.22 -27.23 -62.87
N LYS A 305 -71.08 -26.87 -62.24
CA LYS A 305 -70.88 -25.91 -61.11
C LYS A 305 -71.13 -26.34 -59.63
N ASP A 306 -70.55 -25.70 -58.61
CA ASP A 306 -69.60 -24.54 -58.53
C ASP A 306 -68.82 -24.48 -57.19
N LEU A 307 -67.68 -23.77 -57.15
CA LEU A 307 -67.13 -22.97 -56.01
C LEU A 307 -66.84 -23.69 -54.66
N SER A 308 -66.29 -23.06 -53.60
CA SER A 308 -65.13 -22.13 -53.45
C SER A 308 -64.91 -21.82 -51.96
N ASN A 309 -63.64 -21.72 -51.49
CA ASN A 309 -63.11 -20.52 -50.77
C ASN A 309 -61.79 -20.78 -49.99
N ASN A 310 -60.73 -20.10 -50.44
CA ASN A 310 -59.99 -19.05 -49.73
C ASN A 310 -59.61 -19.14 -48.23
N GLN A 311 -58.42 -18.56 -47.98
CA GLN A 311 -58.01 -17.78 -46.79
C GLN A 311 -57.49 -18.59 -45.56
N GLY A 312 -56.41 -18.20 -44.88
CA GLY A 312 -55.33 -17.27 -45.27
C GLY A 312 -54.76 -16.40 -44.13
N GLY A 313 -53.45 -16.51 -43.88
CA GLY A 313 -52.64 -15.47 -43.24
C GLY A 313 -52.35 -15.58 -41.73
N ASN A 314 -51.05 -15.60 -41.40
CA ASN A 314 -50.39 -14.78 -40.37
C ASN A 314 -51.05 -14.53 -38.99
N ASN A 315 -50.39 -14.93 -37.90
CA ASN A 315 -49.45 -14.07 -37.13
C ASN A 315 -48.93 -14.76 -35.83
N ASP A 316 -47.81 -14.26 -35.30
CA ASP A 316 -47.22 -14.63 -34.00
C ASP A 316 -47.77 -13.80 -32.82
N ILE A 317 -47.31 -14.17 -31.60
CA ILE A 317 -47.15 -13.37 -30.35
C ILE A 317 -48.19 -13.59 -29.21
N LYS A 318 -47.63 -13.93 -28.02
CA LYS A 318 -48.20 -13.92 -26.64
C LYS A 318 -49.24 -15.01 -26.31
N ASP A 319 -49.48 -15.38 -25.04
CA ASP A 319 -49.07 -14.82 -23.72
C ASP A 319 -48.15 -15.79 -22.91
N GLN A 320 -47.46 -15.48 -21.79
CA GLN A 320 -47.55 -14.48 -20.69
C GLN A 320 -48.37 -14.92 -19.45
N THR A 321 -47.67 -15.20 -18.34
CA THR A 321 -48.18 -15.26 -16.94
C THR A 321 -46.92 -15.15 -16.06
N THR A 322 -46.64 -14.13 -15.23
CA THR A 322 -47.41 -13.43 -14.16
C THR A 322 -47.83 -14.36 -13.01
N THR A 323 -47.82 -13.98 -11.73
CA THR A 323 -47.83 -12.64 -11.11
C THR A 323 -46.65 -12.32 -10.16
N SER A 324 -46.80 -12.46 -8.83
CA SER A 324 -46.07 -11.73 -7.77
C SER A 324 -46.36 -12.32 -6.36
N GLU A 325 -46.00 -11.81 -5.17
CA GLU A 325 -45.44 -10.53 -4.68
C GLU A 325 -44.85 -10.67 -3.24
N ASN A 326 -44.46 -9.55 -2.58
CA ASN A 326 -44.28 -9.33 -1.12
C ASN A 326 -42.99 -9.82 -0.43
N LYS A 327 -42.14 -8.93 0.15
CA LYS A 327 -42.25 -7.96 1.30
C LYS A 327 -42.05 -8.65 2.67
N GLY A 328 -41.27 -8.13 3.63
CA GLY A 328 -40.40 -6.94 3.65
C GLY A 328 -39.91 -6.58 5.08
N ASP A 329 -39.06 -5.54 5.20
CA ASP A 329 -38.73 -4.78 6.44
C ASP A 329 -38.00 -5.51 7.62
N SER A 330 -37.27 -4.84 8.54
CA SER A 330 -36.93 -3.41 8.75
C SER A 330 -35.57 -3.22 9.49
N ASN A 331 -35.15 -1.96 9.70
CA ASN A 331 -33.94 -1.53 10.41
C ASN A 331 -34.00 -1.68 11.95
N VAL A 332 -32.84 -1.66 12.64
CA VAL A 332 -32.44 -0.62 13.63
C VAL A 332 -31.05 -0.91 14.25
N VAL A 333 -30.39 0.14 14.76
CA VAL A 333 -29.05 0.16 15.37
C VAL A 333 -29.14 0.15 16.91
N ASN A 334 -28.26 -0.58 17.62
CA ASN A 334 -27.60 -0.01 18.81
C ASN A 334 -26.30 -0.70 19.28
N ASP A 335 -25.65 -0.01 20.22
CA ASP A 335 -24.23 -0.04 20.61
C ASP A 335 -23.93 -0.85 21.92
N LYS A 336 -22.64 -0.94 22.27
CA LYS A 336 -22.02 -1.15 23.61
C LYS A 336 -21.63 -2.54 24.17
N ASP A 337 -20.29 -2.67 24.26
CA ASP A 337 -19.45 -2.90 25.46
C ASP A 337 -19.28 -4.28 26.16
N SER A 338 -18.00 -4.55 26.48
CA SER A 338 -17.43 -5.46 27.51
C SER A 338 -17.38 -6.99 27.22
N GLU A 339 -16.43 -7.79 27.76
CA GLU A 339 -15.42 -7.49 28.79
C GLU A 339 -14.01 -8.16 28.61
N LYS A 340 -12.97 -7.34 28.85
CA LYS A 340 -11.55 -7.56 29.26
C LYS A 340 -10.90 -8.98 29.22
N GLN A 341 -9.74 -9.04 28.54
CA GLN A 341 -8.40 -9.35 29.09
C GLN A 341 -7.33 -8.80 28.10
N GLY A 342 -6.10 -8.39 28.46
CA GLY A 342 -5.49 -8.38 29.80
C GLY A 342 -4.03 -7.84 29.84
N LEU A 343 -3.73 -6.71 29.18
CA LEU A 343 -2.53 -5.84 29.34
C LEU A 343 -1.13 -6.47 29.62
N GLU A 344 -0.23 -6.44 28.64
CA GLU A 344 1.16 -5.91 28.76
C GLU A 344 1.82 -5.81 27.36
N GLY A 345 2.72 -4.86 27.06
CA GLY A 345 3.21 -3.71 27.83
C GLY A 345 3.58 -2.53 26.91
N ARG A 346 3.47 -1.29 27.42
CA ARG A 346 3.67 -0.06 26.64
C ARG A 346 5.16 0.31 26.52
N GLY A 347 5.72 0.15 25.32
CA GLY A 347 6.75 1.01 24.72
C GLY A 347 8.05 1.32 25.49
N TYR A 348 9.17 0.74 25.03
CA TYR A 348 10.53 1.21 25.31
C TYR A 348 11.36 1.32 24.02
N GLY A 349 12.35 2.23 24.01
CA GLY A 349 13.57 2.03 23.21
C GLY A 349 13.54 2.40 21.72
N ARG A 350 13.12 3.61 21.34
CA ARG A 350 13.41 4.18 19.99
C ARG A 350 14.89 4.59 19.84
N THR A 351 15.82 3.72 20.24
CA THR A 351 17.18 4.10 20.65
C THR A 351 18.27 3.04 20.34
N TYR A 352 18.25 2.40 19.17
CA TYR A 352 19.41 1.61 18.69
C TYR A 352 19.70 1.71 17.18
N ASP A 353 19.51 2.89 16.59
CA ASP A 353 20.13 3.27 15.29
C ASP A 353 21.48 3.99 15.51
N SER A 354 22.25 3.53 16.50
CA SER A 354 23.62 4.00 16.79
C SER A 354 24.67 2.90 16.55
N VAL A 355 24.23 1.77 16.00
CA VAL A 355 25.08 0.61 15.73
C VAL A 355 25.71 0.69 14.35
N ALA A 356 24.98 1.23 13.36
CA ALA A 356 25.45 1.44 11.99
C ALA A 356 26.46 2.61 11.85
N SER A 357 26.78 3.33 12.93
CA SER A 357 27.80 4.39 12.96
C SER A 357 29.17 3.94 13.47
N LEU A 358 29.33 2.67 13.85
CA LEU A 358 30.64 2.09 14.14
C LEU A 358 31.42 1.85 12.84
N PRO A 359 32.76 2.01 12.83
CA PRO A 359 33.61 1.51 11.75
C PRO A 359 33.39 -0.01 11.55
N ILE A 360 33.55 -0.48 10.31
CA ILE A 360 33.15 -1.84 9.90
C ILE A 360 33.89 -2.94 10.68
N GLU A 361 35.12 -2.62 11.11
CA GLU A 361 36.00 -3.43 11.94
C GLU A 361 35.37 -3.72 13.32
N PHE A 362 34.73 -2.72 13.93
CA PHE A 362 34.04 -2.87 15.21
C PHE A 362 32.65 -3.50 15.04
N TYR A 363 31.96 -3.25 13.93
CA TYR A 363 30.66 -3.90 13.65
C TYR A 363 30.81 -5.43 13.59
N HIS A 364 31.88 -5.92 12.95
CA HIS A 364 32.18 -7.35 12.92
C HIS A 364 32.47 -7.92 14.33
N TYR A 365 33.26 -7.23 15.15
CA TYR A 365 33.56 -7.64 16.53
C TYR A 365 32.31 -7.74 17.42
N TYR A 366 31.41 -6.76 17.38
CA TYR A 366 30.22 -6.75 18.24
C TYR A 366 29.03 -7.56 17.71
N HIS A 367 28.94 -7.80 16.39
CA HIS A 367 27.74 -8.37 15.77
C HIS A 367 27.98 -9.52 14.78
N GLY A 368 29.22 -9.79 14.35
CA GLY A 368 29.53 -10.90 13.45
C GLY A 368 29.13 -12.26 14.04
N SER A 369 29.27 -12.44 15.35
CA SER A 369 28.85 -13.64 16.09
C SER A 369 27.34 -13.91 16.11
N LYS A 370 26.50 -13.00 15.60
CA LYS A 370 25.06 -13.23 15.36
C LYS A 370 24.74 -13.83 13.99
N THR A 371 25.70 -13.77 13.05
CA THR A 371 25.49 -14.09 11.64
C THR A 371 26.48 -15.15 11.13
N ASP A 372 27.66 -15.23 11.74
CA ASP A 372 28.71 -16.20 11.43
C ASP A 372 29.15 -16.98 12.68
N MET A 373 29.21 -18.31 12.53
CA MET A 373 29.64 -19.25 13.55
C MET A 373 31.16 -19.20 13.78
N GLY A 374 31.97 -18.86 12.77
CA GLY A 374 33.42 -18.70 12.90
C GLY A 374 33.76 -17.59 13.90
N THR A 375 33.15 -16.42 13.73
CA THR A 375 33.27 -15.26 14.61
C THR A 375 32.82 -15.59 16.03
N LEU A 376 31.74 -16.35 16.20
CA LEU A 376 31.28 -16.79 17.53
C LEU A 376 32.31 -17.70 18.22
N ILE A 377 32.96 -18.61 17.47
CA ILE A 377 34.03 -19.48 17.97
C ILE A 377 35.29 -18.67 18.34
N GLU A 378 35.65 -17.66 17.55
CA GLU A 378 36.79 -16.78 17.85
C GLU A 378 36.56 -15.94 19.12
N VAL A 379 35.39 -15.31 19.24
CA VAL A 379 34.98 -14.60 20.47
C VAL A 379 35.01 -15.55 21.67
N ARG A 380 34.49 -16.79 21.53
CA ARG A 380 34.54 -17.78 22.62
C ARG A 380 35.97 -18.15 23.03
N ARG A 381 36.88 -18.37 22.07
CA ARG A 381 38.30 -18.65 22.34
C ARG A 381 38.99 -17.49 23.06
N THR A 382 38.62 -16.25 22.72
CA THR A 382 39.12 -15.03 23.38
C THR A 382 38.66 -14.98 24.84
N TRP A 383 37.40 -15.34 25.11
CA TRP A 383 36.85 -15.47 26.47
C TRP A 383 37.47 -16.61 27.29
N ASP A 384 37.80 -17.74 26.67
CA ASP A 384 38.46 -18.86 27.35
C ASP A 384 39.83 -18.47 27.94
N ALA A 385 40.50 -17.44 27.40
CA ALA A 385 41.75 -16.91 27.95
C ALA A 385 41.59 -16.21 29.31
N TYR A 386 40.37 -15.79 29.68
CA TYR A 386 40.04 -15.15 30.96
C TYR A 386 39.27 -16.07 31.91
N ILE A 387 38.56 -17.08 31.38
CA ILE A 387 37.73 -18.01 32.16
C ILE A 387 38.53 -19.23 32.66
N ARG A 388 39.61 -19.62 31.97
CA ARG A 388 40.44 -20.77 32.34
C ARG A 388 41.21 -20.51 33.64
N ARG A 389 41.31 -21.52 34.52
CA ARG A 389 42.19 -21.46 35.70
C ARG A 389 43.64 -21.27 35.23
N GLY A 390 44.30 -20.19 35.66
CA GLY A 390 45.62 -19.78 35.16
C GLY A 390 45.60 -18.88 33.92
N GLY A 391 44.43 -18.43 33.47
CA GLY A 391 44.29 -17.44 32.40
C GLY A 391 44.62 -16.00 32.82
N SER A 392 44.54 -15.09 31.85
CA SER A 392 44.73 -13.65 32.07
C SER A 392 43.70 -13.10 33.05
N ARG A 393 44.13 -12.19 33.94
CA ARG A 393 43.17 -11.42 34.76
C ARG A 393 42.25 -10.61 33.84
N ILE A 394 40.94 -10.66 34.13
CA ILE A 394 39.95 -9.75 33.53
C ILE A 394 40.41 -8.30 33.80
N PRO A 395 40.41 -7.40 32.80
CA PRO A 395 40.87 -6.03 32.98
C PRO A 395 40.07 -5.30 34.08
N GLY A 396 40.77 -4.65 35.02
CA GLY A 396 40.15 -4.03 36.21
C GLY A 396 39.21 -2.85 35.94
N HIS A 397 39.13 -2.38 34.69
CA HIS A 397 38.16 -1.41 34.19
C HIS A 397 36.92 -2.09 33.55
N TRP A 398 36.62 -3.33 33.95
CA TRP A 398 35.43 -4.04 33.49
C TRP A 398 34.16 -3.26 33.85
N VAL A 399 33.44 -2.79 32.82
CA VAL A 399 32.20 -2.04 33.01
C VAL A 399 31.17 -2.97 33.67
N GLN A 400 30.69 -2.57 34.85
CA GLN A 400 29.61 -3.28 35.52
C GLN A 400 28.40 -3.30 34.58
N PRO A 401 27.86 -4.48 34.22
CA PRO A 401 26.75 -4.56 33.28
C PRO A 401 25.52 -3.84 33.88
N PRO A 402 24.67 -3.23 33.03
CA PRO A 402 23.42 -2.65 33.51
C PRO A 402 22.55 -3.74 34.17
N PRO A 403 21.63 -3.37 35.09
CA PRO A 403 20.72 -4.31 35.70
C PRO A 403 19.99 -5.17 34.65
N PRO A 404 19.74 -6.46 34.93
CA PRO A 404 19.10 -7.38 33.99
C PRO A 404 17.74 -6.84 33.54
N ALA A 405 17.53 -6.79 32.22
CA ALA A 405 16.37 -6.12 31.61
C ALA A 405 15.00 -6.79 31.88
N ASN A 406 14.99 -7.99 32.47
CA ASN A 406 13.79 -8.59 33.05
C ASN A 406 14.15 -9.51 34.23
N GLU A 407 13.13 -9.90 34.99
CA GLU A 407 13.25 -10.73 36.20
C GLU A 407 13.74 -12.16 35.90
N ILE A 408 13.45 -12.69 34.70
CA ILE A 408 13.94 -13.99 34.23
C ILE A 408 15.47 -13.96 34.14
N TRP A 409 16.07 -12.97 33.46
CA TRP A 409 17.52 -12.78 33.43
C TRP A 409 18.12 -12.51 34.81
N ALA A 410 17.38 -11.84 35.70
CA ALA A 410 17.83 -11.62 37.08
C ALA A 410 17.95 -12.93 37.88
N SER A 411 17.06 -13.91 37.66
CA SER A 411 17.08 -15.20 38.36
C SER A 411 18.34 -16.04 38.08
N TYR A 412 18.96 -15.89 36.90
CA TYR A 412 20.20 -16.57 36.53
C TYR A 412 21.47 -15.90 37.09
N LEU A 413 21.39 -14.65 37.55
CA LEU A 413 22.50 -13.96 38.20
C LEU A 413 22.58 -14.37 39.67
N VAL A 414 23.24 -15.51 39.91
CA VAL A 414 23.50 -16.07 41.25
C VAL A 414 24.04 -15.00 42.19
N LYS A 415 23.28 -14.67 43.24
CA LYS A 415 23.71 -13.73 44.27
C LYS A 415 24.98 -14.27 44.94
N PRO A 416 26.08 -13.49 45.02
CA PRO A 416 27.23 -13.89 45.83
C PRO A 416 26.81 -14.01 47.30
N LYS A 417 27.49 -14.92 48.02
CA LYS A 417 27.46 -15.00 49.48
C LYS A 417 28.49 -14.06 50.09
#